data_AF-A0AA43M555-F1
#
_entry.id   AF-A0AA43M555-F1
#
_cell.length_a   1.000
_cell.length_b   1.000
_cell.length_c   1.000
_cell.angle_alpha   90.00
_cell.angle_beta   90.00
_cell.angle_gamma   90.00
#
_symmetry.space_group_name_H-M   'P 1'
#
loop_
_entity.id
_entity.type
_entity.pdbx_description
1 polymer ?
#
loop_
_entity_poly.entity_id
_entity_poly.type
_entity_poly.pdbx_seq_one_letter_code
_entity_poly.pdbx_strand_id
1 'polypeptide(L)'
;MFAELTRKNLAPHLFEDLVAQCQEAGIIDGNHVDSAAIHAYEKKEPERKSELTGNANWEVKLDTFGNKVKWFGYKLHLAVDTKSELPIALKVTPAHVNDGDEGPTLIK
;
A
#
# COMPACT_ATOMS: atom_id res chain seq x y z
N MET A 1 11.81 -18.04 3.77
CA MET A 1 12.65 -16.90 3.32
C MET A 1 11.94 -15.56 3.49
N PHE A 2 10.94 -15.21 2.68
CA PHE A 2 10.27 -13.89 2.78
C PHE A 2 9.64 -13.61 4.16
N ALA A 3 8.88 -14.57 4.71
CA ALA A 3 8.31 -14.43 6.06
C ALA A 3 9.37 -14.17 7.16
N GLU A 4 10.60 -14.65 6.97
CA GLU A 4 11.68 -14.41 7.91
C GLU A 4 12.28 -13.00 7.76
N LEU A 5 12.35 -12.47 6.53
CA LEU A 5 12.71 -11.08 6.26
C LEU A 5 11.71 -10.12 6.91
N THR A 6 10.40 -10.39 6.75
CA THR A 6 9.34 -9.57 7.36
C THR A 6 9.41 -9.63 8.89
N ARG A 7 9.57 -10.84 9.46
CA ARG A 7 9.69 -11.02 10.92
C ARG A 7 10.89 -10.28 11.51
N LYS A 8 12.00 -10.20 10.78
CA LYS A 8 13.21 -9.48 11.20
C LYS A 8 13.19 -7.99 10.85
N ASN A 9 12.08 -7.47 10.31
CA ASN A 9 11.94 -6.10 9.82
C ASN A 9 12.98 -5.72 8.74
N LEU A 10 13.52 -6.70 8.01
CA LEU A 10 14.52 -6.47 6.98
C LEU A 10 13.90 -6.01 5.66
N ALA A 11 12.67 -6.45 5.36
CA ALA A 11 11.98 -6.04 4.14
C ALA A 11 11.80 -4.51 4.01
N PRO A 12 11.31 -3.78 5.04
CA PRO A 12 11.23 -2.32 4.95
C PRO A 12 12.61 -1.66 4.89
N HIS A 13 13.59 -2.13 5.65
CA HIS A 13 14.95 -1.56 5.59
C HIS A 13 15.58 -1.72 4.21
N LEU A 14 15.45 -2.90 3.58
CA LEU A 14 15.96 -3.13 2.23
C LEU A 14 15.30 -2.20 1.20
N PHE A 15 14.01 -1.92 1.36
CA PHE A 15 13.30 -0.97 0.52
C PHE A 15 13.83 0.45 0.73
N GLU A 16 13.93 0.91 1.97
CA GLU A 16 14.44 2.24 2.33
C GLU A 16 15.90 2.44 1.87
N ASP A 17 16.75 1.42 2.03
CA ASP A 17 18.15 1.43 1.60
C ASP A 17 18.28 1.56 0.08
N LEU A 18 17.40 0.92 -0.69
CA LEU A 18 17.38 1.03 -2.16
C LEU A 18 16.91 2.41 -2.59
N VAL A 19 15.87 2.96 -1.96
CA VAL A 19 15.39 4.32 -2.23
C VAL A 19 16.51 5.33 -1.95
N ALA A 20 17.21 5.19 -0.82
CA ALA A 20 18.34 6.07 -0.46
C ALA A 20 19.48 5.99 -1.48
N GLN A 21 19.86 4.79 -1.92
CA GLN A 21 20.88 4.63 -2.96
C GLN A 21 20.47 5.27 -4.29
N CYS A 22 19.21 5.15 -4.69
CA CYS A 22 18.69 5.79 -5.89
C CYS A 22 18.66 7.33 -5.76
N GLN A 23 18.39 7.86 -4.57
CA GLN A 23 18.49 9.30 -4.29
C GLN A 23 19.94 9.80 -4.36
N GLU A 24 20.88 9.10 -3.72
CA GLU A 24 22.31 9.42 -3.75
C GLU A 24 22.88 9.37 -5.18
N ALA A 25 22.41 8.43 -5.99
CA ALA A 25 22.78 8.32 -7.41
C ALA A 25 22.09 9.35 -8.32
N GLY A 26 21.17 10.17 -7.79
CA GLY A 26 20.41 11.15 -8.57
C GLY A 26 19.37 10.55 -9.52
N ILE A 27 18.97 9.30 -9.29
CA ILE A 27 17.94 8.60 -10.08
C ILE A 27 16.54 9.07 -9.66
N ILE A 28 16.32 9.28 -8.36
CA ILE A 28 15.08 9.80 -7.76
C ILE A 28 15.29 11.27 -7.40
N ASP A 29 14.42 12.18 -7.85
CA ASP A 29 14.57 13.64 -7.62
C ASP A 29 13.34 14.36 -7.03
N GLY A 30 12.20 13.68 -6.86
CA GLY A 30 10.98 14.28 -6.32
C GLY A 30 10.00 13.29 -5.66
N ASN A 31 8.97 13.85 -5.02
CA ASN A 31 7.95 13.12 -4.27
C ASN A 31 6.55 13.39 -4.83
N HIS A 32 5.89 12.38 -5.41
CA HIS A 32 4.46 12.43 -5.78
C HIS A 32 3.76 11.17 -5.26
N VAL A 33 2.42 11.18 -5.16
CA VAL A 33 1.65 10.03 -4.60
C VAL A 33 0.69 9.47 -5.63
N ASP A 34 0.73 8.15 -5.79
CA ASP A 34 -0.22 7.37 -6.56
C ASP A 34 -0.77 6.19 -5.72
N SER A 35 -2.04 5.87 -5.83
CA SER A 35 -2.66 4.81 -5.01
C SER A 35 -3.31 3.76 -5.87
N ALA A 36 -2.91 2.50 -5.68
CA ALA A 36 -3.36 1.38 -6.49
C ALA A 36 -4.17 0.38 -5.66
N ALA A 37 -5.23 -0.12 -6.28
CA ALA A 37 -6.09 -1.12 -5.70
C ALA A 37 -5.38 -2.50 -5.74
N ILE A 38 -5.11 -3.14 -4.60
CA ILE A 38 -4.53 -4.50 -4.58
C ILE A 38 -5.58 -5.54 -4.25
N HIS A 39 -5.66 -6.57 -5.09
CA HIS A 39 -6.50 -7.72 -4.79
C HIS A 39 -5.89 -8.53 -3.65
N ALA A 40 -6.54 -8.56 -2.49
CA ALA A 40 -6.12 -9.40 -1.39
C ALA A 40 -6.40 -10.87 -1.71
N TYR A 41 -5.45 -11.75 -1.42
CA TYR A 41 -5.64 -13.21 -1.47
C TYR A 41 -6.54 -13.74 -0.33
N GLU A 42 -6.99 -12.86 0.56
CA GLU A 42 -7.83 -13.21 1.69
C GLU A 42 -9.24 -13.59 1.23
N LYS A 43 -9.64 -14.82 1.58
CA LYS A 43 -11.02 -15.27 1.41
C LYS A 43 -11.86 -14.72 2.56
N LYS A 44 -13.08 -14.31 2.24
CA LYS A 44 -14.11 -13.92 3.21
C LYS A 44 -14.28 -15.02 4.26
N GLU A 45 -13.90 -14.74 5.50
CA GLU A 45 -14.22 -15.58 6.67
C GLU A 45 -15.31 -14.90 7.52
N PRO A 46 -16.12 -15.68 8.26
CA PRO A 46 -17.05 -15.14 9.25
C PRO A 46 -16.32 -14.30 10.30
N GLU A 47 -16.94 -13.19 10.73
CA GLU A 47 -16.37 -12.20 11.66
C GLU A 47 -15.74 -12.83 12.92
N ARG A 48 -16.35 -13.89 13.48
CA ARG A 48 -15.84 -14.66 14.62
C ARG A 48 -14.48 -15.35 14.40
N LYS A 49 -14.05 -15.52 13.15
CA LYS A 49 -12.74 -16.08 12.77
C LYS A 49 -11.75 -15.01 12.29
N SER A 50 -12.22 -13.77 12.14
CA SER A 50 -11.42 -12.66 11.63
C SER A 50 -10.62 -11.95 12.73
N GLU A 51 -10.73 -12.34 14.00
CA GLU A 51 -10.25 -11.55 15.14
C GLU A 51 -8.73 -11.58 15.43
N LEU A 52 -7.85 -12.06 14.54
CA LEU A 52 -6.43 -12.23 14.93
C LEU A 52 -5.36 -11.64 13.98
N THR A 53 -5.70 -10.98 12.88
CA THR A 53 -4.67 -10.39 11.99
C THR A 53 -5.18 -9.14 11.26
N GLY A 54 -4.81 -7.94 11.73
CA GLY A 54 -4.79 -6.69 10.96
C GLY A 54 -5.83 -6.56 9.83
N ASN A 55 -7.11 -6.67 10.19
CA ASN A 55 -8.19 -7.19 9.34
C ASN A 55 -8.40 -6.44 8.00
N ALA A 56 -8.32 -7.16 6.89
CA ALA A 56 -8.97 -6.76 5.64
C ALA A 56 -10.42 -6.38 5.90
N ASN A 57 -10.92 -5.39 5.16
CA ASN A 57 -12.28 -4.90 5.34
C ASN A 57 -12.96 -4.60 4.00
N TRP A 58 -14.25 -4.31 4.05
CA TRP A 58 -15.03 -3.94 2.86
C TRP A 58 -14.83 -2.49 2.48
N GLU A 59 -14.70 -2.24 1.19
CA GLU A 59 -14.95 -0.92 0.61
C GLU A 59 -16.07 -1.03 -0.43
N VAL A 60 -16.77 0.09 -0.61
CA VAL A 60 -17.73 0.27 -1.69
C VAL A 60 -17.40 1.58 -2.37
N LYS A 61 -17.03 1.50 -3.65
CA LYS A 61 -16.87 2.68 -4.52
C LYS A 61 -17.95 2.62 -5.62
N LEU A 62 -18.37 3.80 -6.07
CA LEU A 62 -19.21 3.93 -7.25
C LEU A 62 -18.29 4.01 -8.46
N ASP A 63 -18.56 3.23 -9.50
CA ASP A 63 -17.90 3.41 -10.79
C ASP A 63 -18.43 4.67 -11.50
N THR A 64 -17.80 5.03 -12.62
CA THR A 64 -18.18 6.18 -13.45
C THR A 64 -19.63 6.11 -13.98
N PHE A 65 -20.23 4.92 -13.96
CA PHE A 65 -21.61 4.66 -14.41
C PHE A 65 -22.61 4.56 -13.25
N GLY A 66 -22.17 4.77 -12.00
CA GLY A 66 -23.01 4.71 -10.81
C GLY A 66 -23.24 3.30 -10.25
N ASN A 67 -22.56 2.27 -10.76
CA ASN A 67 -22.63 0.92 -10.19
C ASN A 67 -21.79 0.84 -8.91
N LYS A 68 -22.29 0.08 -7.92
CA LYS A 68 -21.55 -0.17 -6.69
C LYS A 68 -20.53 -1.29 -6.91
N VAL A 69 -19.27 -0.93 -6.99
CA VAL A 69 -18.14 -1.86 -6.97
C VAL A 69 -17.77 -2.11 -5.52
N LYS A 70 -17.74 -3.39 -5.12
CA LYS A 70 -17.39 -3.81 -3.77
C LYS A 70 -16.15 -4.68 -3.83
N TRP A 71 -15.25 -4.48 -2.88
CA TRP A 71 -14.14 -5.40 -2.66
C TRP A 71 -13.91 -5.62 -1.16
N PHE A 72 -13.35 -6.75 -0.81
CA PHE A 72 -12.94 -7.09 0.53
C PHE A 72 -11.44 -7.36 0.48
N GLY A 73 -10.65 -6.63 1.25
CA GLY A 73 -9.20 -6.76 1.14
C GLY A 73 -8.41 -5.59 1.73
N TYR A 74 -7.33 -5.27 1.02
CA TYR A 74 -6.36 -4.23 1.37
C TYR A 74 -6.16 -3.27 0.21
N LYS A 75 -5.57 -2.11 0.50
CA LYS A 75 -5.04 -1.14 -0.47
C LYS A 75 -3.56 -1.01 -0.29
N LEU A 76 -2.86 -0.73 -1.39
CA LEU A 76 -1.49 -0.25 -1.36
C LEU A 76 -1.47 1.20 -1.80
N HIS A 77 -1.10 2.06 -0.87
CA HIS A 77 -0.82 3.46 -1.13
C HIS A 77 0.68 3.56 -1.45
N LEU A 78 1.04 4.20 -2.57
CA LEU A 78 2.42 4.39 -3.01
C LEU A 78 2.75 5.87 -3.12
N ALA A 79 3.91 6.28 -2.65
CA ALA A 79 4.55 7.46 -3.17
C ALA A 79 5.54 7.04 -4.26
N VAL A 80 5.53 7.73 -5.38
CA VAL A 80 6.30 7.43 -6.58
C VAL A 80 7.00 8.71 -7.06
N ASP A 81 8.26 8.57 -7.43
CA ASP A 81 9.01 9.63 -8.11
C ASP A 81 8.53 9.75 -9.56
N THR A 82 8.13 10.94 -10.02
CA THR A 82 7.50 11.12 -11.34
C THR A 82 8.45 10.97 -12.52
N LYS A 83 9.75 11.04 -12.28
CA LYS A 83 10.76 11.01 -13.34
C LYS A 83 11.27 9.60 -13.59
N SER A 84 11.56 8.87 -12.52
CA SER A 84 12.03 7.49 -12.55
C SER A 84 10.89 6.47 -12.47
N GLU A 85 9.69 6.91 -12.08
CA GLU A 85 8.52 6.08 -11.80
C GLU A 85 8.76 5.05 -10.68
N LEU A 86 9.80 5.27 -9.85
CA LEU A 86 10.17 4.37 -8.77
C LEU A 86 9.37 4.65 -7.49
N PRO A 87 8.89 3.61 -6.79
CA PRO A 87 8.29 3.78 -5.47
C PRO A 87 9.31 4.30 -4.46
N ILE A 88 8.94 5.36 -3.74
CA ILE A 88 9.75 6.00 -2.68
C ILE A 88 9.19 5.74 -1.28
N ALA A 89 7.89 5.47 -1.17
CA ALA A 89 7.24 5.07 0.06
C ALA A 89 6.03 4.20 -0.25
N LEU A 90 5.64 3.35 0.70
CA LEU A 90 4.48 2.48 0.54
C LEU A 90 3.77 2.25 1.87
N LYS A 91 2.46 2.07 1.83
CA LYS A 91 1.66 1.67 2.99
C LYS A 91 0.53 0.76 2.57
N VAL A 92 0.42 -0.38 3.26
CA VAL A 92 -0.71 -1.29 3.12
C VAL A 92 -1.72 -0.99 4.21
N THR A 93 -2.98 -0.76 3.82
CA THR A 93 -4.09 -0.56 4.76
C THR A 93 -5.25 -1.47 4.41
N PRO A 94 -6.18 -1.74 5.34
CA PRO A 94 -7.47 -2.33 4.99
C PRO A 94 -8.19 -1.50 3.93
N ALA A 95 -9.00 -2.16 3.10
CA ALA A 95 -9.65 -1.55 1.94
C ALA A 95 -10.57 -0.36 2.28
N HIS A 96 -11.19 -0.34 3.45
CA HIS A 96 -12.06 0.77 3.86
C HIS A 96 -11.33 2.09 4.17
N VAL A 97 -10.00 2.06 4.33
CA VAL A 97 -9.22 3.26 4.66
C VAL A 97 -9.19 4.19 3.45
N ASN A 98 -9.42 5.47 3.72
CA ASN A 98 -9.51 6.51 2.70
C ASN A 98 -8.11 6.95 2.23
N ASP A 99 -7.95 7.04 0.91
CA ASP A 99 -6.69 7.38 0.26
C ASP A 99 -6.23 8.81 0.63
N GLY A 100 -7.19 9.72 0.87
CA GLY A 100 -6.90 11.11 1.29
C GLY A 100 -6.35 11.26 2.71
N ASP A 101 -6.61 10.31 3.60
CA ASP A 101 -6.07 10.32 4.96
C ASP A 101 -4.63 9.76 4.99
N GLU A 102 -4.33 8.83 4.09
CA GLU A 102 -3.06 8.08 4.07
C GLU A 102 -2.01 8.68 3.15
N GLY A 103 -2.42 9.21 1.98
CA GLY A 103 -1.53 9.82 1.00
C GLY A 103 -0.58 10.88 1.59
N PRO A 104 -1.04 11.81 2.45
CA PRO A 104 -0.16 12.80 3.08
C PRO A 104 0.94 12.20 3.96
N THR A 105 0.74 10.99 4.51
CA THR A 105 1.76 10.33 5.35
C THR A 105 2.91 9.73 4.55
N LEU A 106 2.72 9.57 3.22
CA LEU A 106 3.72 9.04 2.30
C LEU A 106 4.56 10.13 1.63
N ILE A 107 4.12 11.39 1.68
CA ILE A 107 4.87 12.55 1.19
C ILE A 107 5.66 13.12 2.37
N LYS A 108 6.99 13.03 2.31
CA LYS A 108 7.88 13.75 3.21
C LYS A 108 8.46 14.99 2.52
#